data_AF-A0A843H156-F1
#
_entry.id   AF-A0A843H156-F1
#
_cell.length_a   1.000
_cell.length_b   1.000
_cell.length_c   1.000
_cell.angle_alpha   90.00
_cell.angle_beta   90.00
_cell.angle_gamma   90.00
#
_symmetry.space_group_name_H-M   'P 1'
#
loop_
_entity.id
_entity.type
_entity.pdbx_description
1 polymer ?
#
loop_
_entity_poly.entity_id
_entity_poly.type
_entity_poly.pdbx_seq_one_letter_code
_entity_poly.pdbx_strand_id
1 'polypeptide(L)' 'MEITNVAVDKLIPYEFNNKKHDLTQVNRIANSIKEFGFTQPLVID' A
#
# COMPACT_ATOMS: atom_id res chain seq x y z
N MET A 1 -7.08 17.32 -3.52
CA MET A 1 -6.71 15.95 -3.10
C MET A 1 -7.26 15.75 -1.71
N GLU A 2 -8.02 14.68 -1.51
CA GLU A 2 -8.61 14.31 -0.22
C GLU A 2 -7.99 13.01 0.25
N ILE A 3 -7.77 12.86 1.56
CA ILE A 3 -7.23 11.66 2.18
C ILE A 3 -8.32 11.05 3.05
N THR A 4 -8.65 9.78 2.81
CA THR A 4 -9.67 9.05 3.56
C THR A 4 -9.13 7.68 4.01
N ASN A 5 -9.70 7.15 5.09
CA ASN A 5 -9.42 5.79 5.53
C ASN A 5 -10.39 4.84 4.82
N VAL A 6 -9.84 3.87 4.08
CA VAL A 6 -10.61 2.85 3.37
C VAL A 6 -10.29 1.48 3.97
N ALA A 7 -11.31 0.64 4.13
CA ALA A 7 -11.13 -0.73 4.59
C ALA A 7 -10.41 -1.56 3.52
N VAL A 8 -9.42 -2.35 3.93
CA VAL A 8 -8.53 -3.08 3.01
C VAL A 8 -9.29 -4.10 2.15
N ASP A 9 -10.36 -4.69 2.68
CA ASP A 9 -11.23 -5.65 2.00
C ASP A 9 -12.03 -5.03 0.85
N LYS A 10 -12.11 -3.70 0.76
CA LYS A 10 -12.72 -2.98 -0.35
C LYS A 10 -11.74 -2.65 -1.48
N LEU A 11 -10.44 -2.89 -1.27
CA LEU A 11 -9.41 -2.60 -2.27
C LEU A 11 -9.30 -3.77 -3.25
N ILE A 12 -9.34 -3.44 -4.55
CA ILE A 12 -9.06 -4.39 -5.62
C ILE A 12 -7.64 -4.14 -6.17
N PRO A 13 -6.88 -5.19 -6.53
CA PRO A 13 -5.58 -5.01 -7.17
C PRO A 13 -5.70 -4.26 -8.50
N TYR A 14 -4.80 -3.32 -8.74
CA TYR A 14 -4.72 -2.63 -10.03
C TYR A 14 -4.06 -3.53 -11.08
N GLU A 15 -4.83 -3.92 -12.10
CA GLU A 15 -4.40 -4.88 -13.13
C GLU A 15 -3.18 -4.42 -13.92
N PHE A 16 -3.02 -3.11 -14.12
CA PHE A 16 -1.89 -2.54 -14.87
C PHE A 16 -0.69 -2.16 -13.99
N ASN A 17 -0.59 -2.69 -12.77
CA ASN A 17 0.61 -2.52 -11.96
C ASN A 17 1.76 -3.37 -12.52
N ASN A 18 2.73 -2.71 -13.16
CA ASN A 18 3.91 -3.38 -13.73
C ASN A 18 4.95 -3.80 -12.68
N LYS A 19 4.81 -3.37 -11.42
CA LYS A 19 5.78 -3.68 -10.36
C LYS A 19 5.58 -5.10 -9.86
N LYS A 20 6.68 -5.85 -9.82
CA LYS A 20 6.78 -7.10 -9.07
C LYS A 20 7.53 -6.81 -7.78
N HIS A 21 7.01 -7.30 -6.66
CA HIS A 21 7.61 -7.13 -5.35
C HIS A 21 8.07 -8.49 -4.84
N ASP A 22 9.36 -8.61 -4.52
CA ASP A 22 9.86 -9.79 -3.83
C ASP A 22 9.47 -9.76 -2.34
N LEU A 23 9.59 -10.91 -1.68
CA LEU A 23 9.19 -11.05 -0.28
C LEU A 23 10.01 -10.15 0.66
N THR A 24 11.29 -9.92 0.35
CA THR A 24 12.17 -9.05 1.14
C THR A 24 11.67 -7.61 1.13
N GLN A 25 11.28 -7.10 -0.04
CA GLN A 25 10.73 -5.77 -0.21
C GLN A 25 9.39 -5.62 0.52
N VAL A 26 8.50 -6.61 0.39
CA VAL A 26 7.22 -6.63 1.11
C VAL A 26 7.45 -6.56 2.63
N ASN A 27 8.36 -7.38 3.15
CA ASN A 27 8.69 -7.41 4.58
C ASN A 27 9.25 -6.07 5.08
N ARG A 28 10.10 -5.40 4.28
CA ARG A 28 10.63 -4.08 4.63
C ARG A 28 9.52 -3.03 4.73
N ILE A 29 8.60 -3.02 3.76
CA ILE A 29 7.46 -2.10 3.77
C ILE A 29 6.55 -2.37 4.96
N ALA A 30 6.23 -3.64 5.25
CA ALA A 30 5.41 -4.02 6.38
C ALA A 30 6.02 -3.57 7.72
N ASN A 31 7.33 -3.76 7.91
CA ASN A 31 8.03 -3.29 9.11
C ASN A 31 7.99 -1.76 9.23
N SER A 32 8.22 -1.04 8.12
CA SER A 32 8.14 0.43 8.10
C SER A 32 6.74 0.94 8.47
N ILE A 33 5.68 0.33 7.93
CA ILE A 33 4.30 0.71 8.26
C ILE A 33 4.00 0.43 9.74
N LYS A 34 4.54 -0.67 10.29
CA LYS A 34 4.37 -1.00 11.71
C LYS A 34 5.05 0.00 12.64
N GLU A 35 6.22 0.51 12.25
CA GLU A 35 7.02 1.42 13.09
C GLU A 35 6.57 2.89 12.96
N PHE A 36 6.19 3.32 11.75
CA PHE A 36 5.94 4.74 11.45
C PHE A 36 4.52 5.04 10.94
N GLY A 37 3.70 4.01 10.69
CA GLY A 37 2.42 4.16 10.00
C GLY A 37 2.60 4.44 8.50
N PHE A 38 1.49 4.78 7.84
CA PHE A 38 1.51 5.24 6.45
C PHE A 38 1.97 6.70 6.40
N THR A 39 3.18 6.94 5.90
CA THR A 39 3.70 8.29 5.67
C THR A 39 3.26 8.88 4.33
N GLN A 40 2.77 8.02 3.42
CA GLN A 40 2.19 8.37 2.13
C GLN A 40 0.93 7.53 1.91
N PRO A 41 -0.23 8.14 1.57
CA PRO A 41 -1.43 7.39 1.27
C PRO A 41 -1.31 6.62 -0.05
N LEU A 42 -2.18 5.62 -0.23
CA LEU A 42 -2.34 4.93 -1.51
C LEU A 42 -3.02 5.87 -2.51
N VAL A 43 -2.66 5.74 -3.78
CA VAL A 43 -3.37 6.36 -4.90
C VAL A 43 -4.42 5.38 -5.39
N ILE A 44 -5.66 5.83 -5.50
CA ILE A 44 -6.84 5.08 -5.93
C ILE A 44 -7.49 5.88 -7.07
N ASP A 45 -8.04 5.19 -8.08
CA ASP A 45 -8.75 5.76 -9.22
C ASP A 45 -10.26 5.95 -8.99
#